data_AF-A0A6G6UZ68-F1
#
_entry.id   AF-A0A6G6UZ68-F1
#
_cell.length_a   1.000
_cell.length_b   1.000
_cell.length_c   1.000
_cell.angle_alpha   90.00
_cell.angle_beta   90.00
_cell.angle_gamma   90.00
#
_symmetry.space_group_name_H-M   'P 1'
#
loop_
_entity.id
_entity.type
_entity.pdbx_description
1 polymer ?
#
loop_
_entity_poly.entity_id
_entity_poly.type
_entity_poly.pdbx_seq_one_letter_code
_entity_poly.pdbx_strand_id
1 'polypeptide(L)' 'METLHSIKSDLVRTADHLDQLSQAMSGHARFMAARGSSLNEVDVAAHIRSIDVVADELRSVAARIDDMEGAC' A
#
# COMPACT_ATOMS: atom_id res chain seq x y z
N MET A 1 -11.24 -23.84 2.18
CA MET A 1 -11.63 -22.50 1.70
C MET A 1 -11.50 -21.43 2.77
N GLU A 2 -11.78 -21.70 4.04
CA GLU A 2 -11.67 -20.70 5.14
C GLU A 2 -10.29 -20.00 5.21
N THR A 3 -9.20 -20.73 4.95
CA THR A 3 -7.83 -20.19 4.93
C THR A 3 -7.52 -19.29 3.74
N LEU A 4 -8.08 -19.56 2.56
CA LEU A 4 -7.90 -18.69 1.38
C LEU A 4 -8.68 -17.39 1.55
N HIS A 5 -9.89 -17.48 2.09
CA HIS A 5 -10.70 -16.31 2.42
C HIS A 5 -10.03 -15.42 3.49
N SER A 6 -9.43 -16.01 4.53
CA SER A 6 -8.68 -15.24 5.52
C SER A 6 -7.43 -14.58 4.93
N ILE A 7 -6.67 -15.30 4.10
CA ILE A 7 -5.50 -14.74 3.40
C ILE A 7 -5.91 -13.57 2.50
N LYS A 8 -6.99 -13.71 1.72
CA LYS A 8 -7.52 -12.63 0.89
C LYS A 8 -7.86 -11.40 1.72
N SER A 9 -8.62 -11.58 2.81
CA SER A 9 -9.00 -10.50 3.71
C SER A 9 -7.77 -9.78 4.28
N ASP A 10 -6.74 -10.54 4.67
CA ASP A 10 -5.51 -9.97 5.22
C ASP A 10 -4.70 -9.20 4.17
N LEU A 11 -4.65 -9.68 2.92
CA LEU A 11 -4.00 -8.98 1.81
C LEU A 11 -4.67 -7.63 1.54
N VAL A 12 -6.00 -7.60 1.43
CA VAL A 12 -6.77 -6.36 1.22
C VAL A 12 -6.56 -5.39 2.37
N ARG A 13 -6.67 -5.87 3.62
CA ARG A 13 -6.48 -5.04 4.81
C ARG A 13 -5.07 -4.45 4.88
N THR A 14 -4.07 -5.23 4.50
CA THR A 14 -2.68 -4.76 4.48
C THR A 14 -2.49 -3.69 3.41
N ALA A 15 -3.06 -3.87 2.22
CA ALA A 15 -3.05 -2.85 1.17
C ALA A 15 -3.69 -1.53 1.64
N ASP A 16 -4.82 -1.59 2.33
CA ASP A 16 -5.50 -0.40 2.86
C ASP A 16 -4.67 0.31 3.94
N HIS A 17 -3.97 -0.42 4.80
CA HIS A 17 -3.04 0.17 5.76
C HIS A 17 -1.84 0.84 5.07
N LEU A 18 -1.33 0.25 3.99
CA LEU A 18 -0.25 0.84 3.20
C LEU A 18 -0.69 2.13 2.50
N ASP A 19 -1.90 2.19 1.95
CA ASP A 19 -2.47 3.43 1.39
C ASP A 19 -2.57 4.54 2.45
N GLN A 20 -3.04 4.20 3.65
CA GLN A 20 -3.13 5.15 4.77
C GLN A 20 -1.74 5.68 5.15
N LEU A 21 -0.74 4.81 5.19
CA LEU A 21 0.64 5.19 5.45
C LEU A 21 1.19 6.11 4.34
N SER A 22 0.96 5.76 3.08
CA SER A 22 1.35 6.56 1.91
C SER A 22 0.75 7.97 1.95
N GLN A 23 -0.54 8.09 2.32
CA GLN A 23 -1.22 9.37 2.48
C GLN A 23 -0.63 10.21 3.62
N ALA A 24 -0.36 9.59 4.77
CA ALA A 24 0.27 10.26 5.91
C ALA A 24 1.68 10.76 5.57
N MET A 25 2.49 9.93 4.91
CA MET A 25 3.83 10.29 4.43
C MET A 25 3.79 11.41 3.39
N SER A 26 2.81 11.38 2.48
CA SER A 26 2.59 12.45 1.50
C SER A 26 2.25 13.78 2.17
N GLY A 27 1.41 13.76 3.21
CA GLY A 27 1.13 14.96 4.02
C GLY A 27 2.38 15.49 4.72
N HIS A 28 3.18 14.59 5.30
CA HIS A 28 4.44 14.95 5.94
C HIS A 28 5.46 15.56 4.97
N ALA A 29 5.63 14.96 3.79
CA ALA A 29 6.53 15.46 2.75
C ALA A 29 6.16 16.87 2.29
N ARG A 30 4.85 17.13 2.07
CA ARG A 30 4.34 18.46 1.72
C ARG A 30 4.59 19.48 2.83
N PHE A 31 4.37 19.10 4.08
CA PHE A 31 4.64 19.95 5.24
C PHE A 31 6.13 20.31 5.35
N MET A 32 7.02 19.33 5.16
CA MET A 32 8.47 19.57 5.20
C MET A 32 8.94 20.48 4.07
N ALA A 33 8.43 20.27 2.86
CA ALA A 33 8.71 21.14 1.72
C ALA A 33 8.25 22.59 1.97
N ALA A 34 7.05 22.79 2.52
CA ALA A 34 6.52 24.11 2.85
C ALA A 34 7.34 24.84 3.93
N ARG A 35 8.01 24.10 4.81
CA ARG A 35 8.88 24.65 5.86
C ARG A 35 10.28 25.03 5.38
N GLY A 36 10.62 24.78 4.11
CA GLY A 36 11.96 25.00 3.59
C GLY A 36 13.01 24.05 4.19
N SER A 37 12.59 22.97 4.86
CA SER A 37 13.49 21.90 5.23
C SER A 37 13.90 21.18 3.95
N SER A 38 15.20 21.23 3.62
CA SER A 38 15.75 20.29 2.64
C SER A 38 15.51 18.89 3.19
N LEU A 39 14.72 18.08 2.48
CA LEU A 39 14.60 16.64 2.67
C LEU A 39 15.95 16.00 2.33
N ASN A 40 16.97 16.23 3.16
CA ASN A 40 18.28 15.61 3.00
C ASN A 40 18.21 14.21 3.64
N GLU A 41 18.69 13.23 2.86
CA GLU A 41 18.99 11.82 3.16
C GLU A 41 17.93 10.75 2.86
N VAL A 42 16.64 11.06 2.75
CA VAL A 42 15.63 10.05 2.34
C VAL A 42 14.74 10.62 1.25
N ASP A 43 14.75 10.01 0.06
CA ASP A 43 13.75 10.30 -0.98
C ASP A 43 12.41 9.71 -0.54
N VAL A 44 11.72 10.45 0.34
CA VAL A 44 10.40 10.12 0.86
C VAL A 44 9.40 9.93 -0.29
N ALA A 45 9.57 10.66 -1.40
CA ALA A 45 8.71 10.50 -2.57
C ALA A 45 8.94 9.14 -3.26
N ALA A 46 10.17 8.64 -3.33
CA ALA A 46 10.44 7.27 -3.79
C ALA A 46 9.82 6.22 -2.87
N HIS A 47 9.89 6.41 -1.56
CA HIS A 47 9.32 5.46 -0.60
C HIS A 47 7.79 5.41 -0.70
N ILE A 48 7.14 6.57 -0.84
CA ILE A 48 5.69 6.67 -1.09
C ILE A 48 5.33 5.85 -2.35
N ARG A 49 6.04 6.06 -3.47
CA ARG A 49 5.80 5.30 -4.71
C ARG A 49 5.99 3.80 -4.52
N SER A 50 7.01 3.37 -3.78
CA SER A 50 7.23 1.94 -3.50
C SER A 50 6.10 1.35 -2.65
N ILE A 51 5.57 2.10 -1.68
CA ILE A 51 4.43 1.67 -0.86
C ILE A 51 3.18 1.50 -1.73
N ASP A 52 2.89 2.46 -2.60
CA ASP A 52 1.74 2.41 -3.52
C ASP A 52 1.80 1.17 -4.42
N VAL A 53 2.98 0.87 -4.99
CA VAL A 53 3.20 -0.34 -5.81
C VAL A 53 2.92 -1.62 -5.03
N VAL A 54 3.42 -1.73 -3.78
CA VAL A 54 3.18 -2.92 -2.95
C VAL A 54 1.69 -3.07 -2.61
N ALA A 55 0.99 -1.97 -2.32
CA ALA A 55 -0.46 -2.00 -2.07
C ALA A 55 -1.23 -2.53 -3.30
N ASP A 56 -0.86 -2.10 -4.50
CA ASP A 56 -1.44 -2.59 -5.75
C ASP A 56 -1.14 -4.07 -6.01
N GLU A 57 0.09 -4.53 -5.73
CA GLU A 57 0.45 -5.95 -5.84
C GLU A 57 -0.37 -6.83 -4.89
N LEU A 58 -0.56 -6.40 -3.64
CA LEU A 58 -1.38 -7.13 -2.67
C LEU A 58 -2.83 -7.25 -3.14
N ARG A 59 -3.40 -6.18 -3.70
CA ARG A 59 -4.75 -6.19 -4.30
C ARG A 59 -4.83 -7.11 -5.51
N SER A 60 -3.80 -7.11 -6.35
CA SER A 60 -3.72 -8.02 -7.50
C SER A 60 -3.71 -9.49 -7.09
N VAL A 61 -2.94 -9.84 -6.05
CA VAL A 61 -2.93 -11.21 -5.51
C VAL A 61 -4.28 -11.57 -4.90
N ALA A 62 -4.92 -10.65 -4.15
CA ALA A 62 -6.25 -10.87 -3.60
C ALA A 62 -7.31 -11.11 -4.69
N ALA A 63 -7.28 -10.34 -5.79
CA ALA A 63 -8.18 -10.53 -6.92
C ALA A 63 -7.98 -11.88 -7.62
N ARG A 64 -6.73 -12.35 -7.74
CA ARG A 64 -6.44 -13.69 -8.29
C ARG A 64 -6.99 -14.82 -7.41
N ILE A 65 -7.10 -14.61 -6.09
CA ILE A 65 -7.76 -15.57 -5.20
C ILE A 65 -9.26 -15.63 -5.49
N ASP A 66 -9.91 -14.48 -5.75
CA ASP A 66 -11.33 -14.45 -6.17
C ASP A 66 -11.58 -15.22 -7.47
N ASP A 67 -10.69 -15.07 -8.45
CA ASP A 67 -10.77 -15.82 -9.71
C ASP A 67 -10.62 -17.33 -9.51
N MET A 68 -9.83 -17.76 -8.52
CA MET A 68 -9.65 -19.17 -8.15
C MET A 68 -10.88 -19.74 -7.43
N GLU A 69 -11.54 -18.95 -6.58
CA GLU A 69 -12.77 -19.37 -5.89
C GLU A 69 -13.98 -19.45 -6.84
N GLY A 70 -14.05 -18.59 -7.87
CA GLY A 70 -15.13 -18.62 -8.87
C GLY A 70 -15.00 -19.71 -9.94
N ALA A 71 -13.83 -20.34 -10.06
CA ALA A 71 -13.55 -21.42 -11.00
C ALA A 71 -13.76 -22.84 -10.43
N CYS A 72 -14.13 -22.96 -9.16
CA CYS A 72 -14.39 -24.22 -8.46
C CYS A 72 -15.89 -24.54 -8.33
#